data_AF-A0A7Y4L798-F1
#
_entry.id   AF-A0A7Y4L798-F1
#
_cell.length_a   1.000
_cell.length_b   1.000
_cell.length_c   1.000
_cell.angle_alpha   90.00
_cell.angle_beta   90.00
_cell.angle_gamma   90.00
#
_symmetry.space_group_name_H-M   'P 1'
#
loop_
_entity.id
_entity.type
_entity.pdbx_description
1 polymer ?
#
loop_
_entity_poly.entity_id
_entity_poly.type
_entity_poly.pdbx_seq_one_letter_code
_entity_poly.pdbx_strand_id
1 'polypeptide(L)'
;MLRVMLEDADYCDVAADLMTFDEEAVVFWREGEEVGRHRQARIRSLELQDSRSMTRRIRAARRSHPNAFRPWTAADEQLLTDLFHEGAGKERMMETLGRQEGGIATRLRALGLLEEDAKLL
;
A
#
# COMPACT_ATOMS: atom_id res chain seq x y z
N MET A 1 11.71 0.69 -8.09
CA MET A 1 12.69 1.40 -8.95
C MET A 1 13.14 2.67 -8.24
N LEU A 2 14.43 2.92 -8.22
CA LEU A 2 15.06 4.07 -7.58
C LEU A 2 15.78 4.89 -8.65
N ARG A 3 15.48 6.19 -8.74
CA ARG A 3 16.21 7.12 -9.57
C ARG A 3 17.35 7.72 -8.77
N VAL A 4 18.57 7.54 -9.25
CA VAL A 4 19.79 8.12 -8.71
C VAL A 4 20.11 9.36 -9.52
N MET A 5 20.00 10.53 -8.90
CA MET A 5 20.43 11.79 -9.52
C MET A 5 21.92 11.96 -9.28
N LEU A 6 22.69 12.12 -10.34
CA LEU A 6 24.12 12.32 -10.30
C LEU A 6 24.47 13.81 -10.46
N GLU A 7 25.74 14.16 -10.22
CA GLU A 7 26.29 15.45 -10.65
C GLU A 7 26.12 15.65 -12.16
N ASP A 8 26.15 16.92 -12.60
CA ASP A 8 25.97 17.35 -14.00
C ASP A 8 24.59 17.07 -14.62
N ALA A 9 23.55 16.95 -13.78
CA ALA A 9 22.15 16.74 -14.17
C ALA A 9 21.86 15.41 -14.86
N ASP A 10 22.78 14.44 -14.77
CA ASP A 10 22.55 13.06 -15.18
C ASP A 10 21.70 12.29 -14.15
N TYR A 11 21.02 11.24 -14.62
CA TYR A 11 20.30 10.31 -13.75
C TYR A 11 20.43 8.86 -14.23
N CYS A 12 20.30 7.93 -13.29
CA CYS A 12 20.23 6.49 -13.56
C CYS A 12 19.06 5.87 -12.79
N ASP A 13 18.23 5.08 -13.47
CA ASP A 13 17.18 4.30 -12.81
C ASP A 13 17.71 2.91 -12.44
N VAL A 14 17.77 2.61 -11.14
CA VAL A 14 18.26 1.36 -10.58
C VAL A 14 17.09 0.58 -9.96
N ALA A 15 16.92 -0.68 -10.37
CA ALA A 15 15.95 -1.58 -9.78
C ALA A 15 16.53 -2.21 -8.50
N ALA A 16 16.53 -1.47 -7.39
CA ALA A 16 17.04 -1.93 -6.10
C ALA A 16 15.95 -2.03 -5.02
N ASP A 17 16.11 -3.00 -4.11
CA ASP A 17 15.30 -3.19 -2.89
C ASP A 17 16.06 -2.79 -1.61
N LEU A 18 17.39 -2.77 -1.65
CA LEU A 18 18.29 -2.37 -0.57
C LEU A 18 19.39 -1.46 -1.11
N MET A 19 19.83 -0.51 -0.28
CA MET A 19 21.03 0.28 -0.51
C MET A 19 21.92 0.25 0.73
N THR A 20 23.22 0.12 0.54
CA THR A 20 24.21 0.19 1.61
C THR A 20 25.17 1.34 1.35
N PHE A 21 25.64 1.97 2.42
CA PHE A 21 26.57 3.07 2.39
C PHE A 21 27.90 2.58 2.95
N ASP A 22 28.96 2.73 2.16
CA ASP A 22 30.34 2.65 2.65
C ASP A 22 30.96 4.06 2.66
N GLU A 23 32.24 4.19 3.03
CA GLU A 23 32.91 5.50 3.16
C GLU A 23 33.06 6.25 1.82
N GLU A 24 33.00 5.56 0.67
CA GLU A 24 33.25 6.16 -0.64
C GLU A 24 32.08 6.05 -1.62
N ALA A 25 31.16 5.11 -1.38
CA ALA A 25 30.17 4.67 -2.35
C ALA A 25 28.83 4.30 -1.71
N VAL A 26 27.80 4.41 -2.54
CA VAL A 26 26.48 3.83 -2.33
C VAL A 26 26.36 2.63 -3.24
N VAL A 27 26.04 1.47 -2.66
CA VAL A 27 25.85 0.20 -3.36
C VAL A 27 24.37 -0.13 -3.35
N PHE A 28 23.84 -0.50 -4.51
CA PHE A 28 22.44 -0.83 -4.72
C PHE A 28 22.30 -2.33 -4.94
N TRP A 29 21.35 -2.94 -4.25
CA TRP A 29 21.14 -4.37 -4.22
C TRP A 29 19.73 -4.73 -4.67
N ARG A 30 19.60 -5.91 -5.27
CA ARG A 30 18.31 -6.53 -5.56
C ARG A 30 18.41 -8.02 -5.28
N GLU A 31 17.54 -8.57 -4.43
CA GLU A 31 17.51 -10.01 -4.11
C GLU A 31 18.89 -10.56 -3.68
N GLY A 32 19.71 -9.71 -3.06
CA GLY A 32 21.07 -10.05 -2.60
C GLY A 32 22.19 -9.84 -3.63
N GLU A 33 21.88 -9.42 -4.85
CA GLU A 33 22.86 -9.15 -5.91
C GLU A 33 23.15 -7.64 -6.05
N GLU A 34 24.42 -7.27 -6.25
CA GLU A 34 24.81 -5.87 -6.53
C GLU A 34 24.34 -5.49 -7.95
N VAL A 35 23.41 -4.53 -8.03
CA VAL A 35 22.82 -4.04 -9.30
C VAL A 35 23.35 -2.66 -9.69
N GLY A 36 24.14 -2.03 -8.84
CA GLY A 36 24.78 -0.76 -9.14
C GLY A 36 25.64 -0.22 -8.01
N ARG A 37 26.61 0.62 -8.37
CA ARG A 37 27.50 1.30 -7.43
C ARG A 37 27.85 2.68 -7.95
N HIS A 38 27.72 3.69 -7.09
CA HIS A 38 28.11 5.06 -7.39
C HIS A 38 28.89 5.67 -6.23
N ARG A 39 29.90 6.49 -6.54
CA ARG A 39 30.60 7.26 -5.51
C ARG A 39 29.60 8.16 -4.78
N GLN A 40 29.64 8.17 -3.45
CA GLN A 40 28.71 8.96 -2.65
C GLN A 40 28.79 10.44 -3.00
N ALA A 41 30.00 10.97 -3.24
CA ALA A 41 30.23 12.35 -3.65
C ALA A 41 29.52 12.74 -4.96
N ARG A 42 29.26 11.79 -5.86
CA ARG A 42 28.58 12.04 -7.14
C ARG A 42 27.06 11.97 -7.05
N ILE A 43 26.50 11.42 -5.98
CA ILE A 43 25.05 11.30 -5.82
C ILE A 43 24.51 12.60 -5.24
N ARG A 44 23.62 13.26 -5.98
CA ARG A 44 22.90 14.46 -5.52
C ARG A 44 21.64 14.12 -4.74
N SER A 45 20.88 13.15 -5.22
CA SER A 45 19.66 12.70 -4.55
C SER A 45 19.26 11.30 -5.03
N LEU A 46 18.45 10.63 -4.21
CA LEU A 46 17.85 9.34 -4.50
C LEU A 46 16.33 9.48 -4.42
N GLU A 47 15.63 9.20 -5.51
CA GLU A 47 14.18 9.26 -5.58
C GLU A 47 13.59 7.87 -5.81
N LEU A 48 12.77 7.38 -4.89
CA LEU A 48 11.99 6.17 -5.10
C LEU A 48 10.91 6.45 -6.15
N GLN A 49 11.16 6.04 -7.40
CA GLN A 49 10.24 6.16 -8.53
C GLN A 49 8.95 5.33 -8.32
N ASP A 50 8.97 4.40 -7.35
CA ASP A 50 7.79 3.63 -6.98
C ASP A 50 7.14 4.14 -5.67
N SER A 51 6.64 5.38 -5.74
CA SER A 51 5.80 5.95 -4.69
C SER A 51 4.29 5.77 -4.96
N ARG A 52 3.92 4.64 -5.55
CA ARG A 52 2.72 3.91 -5.08
C ARG A 52 2.96 3.21 -3.74
N SER A 53 4.05 3.56 -3.02
CA SER A 53 4.27 3.33 -1.59
C SER A 53 2.97 2.94 -0.93
N MET A 54 2.85 1.67 -0.54
CA MET A 54 1.66 1.14 0.11
C MET A 54 1.22 2.09 1.24
N THR A 55 2.16 2.69 1.96
CA THR A 55 1.93 3.75 2.96
C THR A 55 1.22 4.98 2.39
N ARG A 56 1.59 5.49 1.21
CA ARG A 56 0.90 6.60 0.52
C ARG A 56 -0.50 6.18 0.07
N ARG A 57 -0.68 4.96 -0.45
CA ARG A 57 -1.99 4.43 -0.85
C ARG A 57 -2.92 4.25 0.35
N ILE A 58 -2.41 3.69 1.45
CA ILE A 58 -3.12 3.56 2.73
C ILE A 58 -3.50 4.95 3.25
N ARG A 59 -2.56 5.91 3.25
CA ARG A 59 -2.85 7.29 3.69
C ARG A 59 -3.93 7.93 2.82
N ALA A 60 -3.88 7.73 1.50
CA ALA A 60 -4.90 8.26 0.59
C ALA A 60 -6.27 7.61 0.83
N ALA A 61 -6.34 6.28 0.96
CA ALA A 61 -7.57 5.56 1.26
C ALA A 61 -8.17 5.98 2.60
N ARG A 62 -7.34 6.21 3.61
CA ARG A 62 -7.76 6.66 4.95
C ARG A 62 -8.33 8.08 5.00
N ARG A 63 -8.22 8.87 3.92
CA ARG A 63 -8.89 10.18 3.82
C ARG A 63 -10.40 10.04 3.67
N SER A 64 -10.87 9.02 2.96
CA SER A 64 -12.31 8.76 2.78
C SER A 64 -12.81 7.60 3.63
N HIS A 65 -11.95 6.62 3.95
CA HIS A 65 -12.29 5.43 4.72
C HIS A 65 -11.30 5.29 5.88
N PRO A 66 -11.53 5.91 7.05
CA PRO A 66 -10.55 6.02 8.14
C PRO A 66 -10.03 4.67 8.66
N ASN A 67 -10.80 3.60 8.45
CA ASN A 67 -10.44 2.25 8.83
C ASN A 67 -9.87 1.41 7.66
N ALA A 68 -9.61 1.99 6.49
CA ALA A 68 -8.97 1.28 5.38
C ALA A 68 -7.65 0.60 5.82
N PHE A 69 -7.49 -0.66 5.41
CA PHE A 69 -6.34 -1.53 5.72
C PHE A 69 -6.07 -1.76 7.23
N ARG A 70 -6.97 -1.38 8.14
CA ARG A 70 -6.84 -1.78 9.55
C ARG A 70 -7.23 -3.26 9.72
N PRO A 71 -6.79 -3.95 10.77
CA PRO A 71 -7.37 -5.24 11.16
C PRO A 71 -8.88 -5.09 11.44
N TRP A 72 -9.67 -6.15 11.18
CA TRP A 72 -11.06 -6.22 11.60
C TRP A 72 -11.11 -6.59 13.08
N THR A 73 -11.94 -5.89 13.85
CA THR A 73 -12.22 -6.25 15.24
C THR A 73 -13.49 -7.10 15.33
N ALA A 74 -13.69 -7.83 16.43
CA ALA A 74 -14.94 -8.56 16.64
C ALA A 74 -16.17 -7.63 16.64
N ALA A 75 -16.01 -6.39 17.13
CA ALA A 75 -17.07 -5.38 17.08
C ALA A 75 -17.35 -4.90 15.65
N ASP A 76 -16.31 -4.72 14.82
CA ASP A 76 -16.48 -4.39 13.40
C ASP A 76 -17.25 -5.50 12.66
N GLU A 77 -16.95 -6.77 12.96
CA GLU A 77 -17.59 -7.93 12.34
C GLU A 77 -19.05 -8.10 12.79
N GLN A 78 -19.35 -7.90 14.07
CA GLN A 78 -20.72 -7.91 14.57
C GLN A 78 -21.55 -6.81 13.89
N LEU A 79 -21.03 -5.58 13.86
CA LEU A 79 -21.70 -4.45 13.23
C LEU A 79 -21.93 -4.67 11.72
N LEU A 80 -20.94 -5.24 11.02
CA LEU A 80 -21.10 -5.59 9.61
C LEU A 80 -22.20 -6.63 9.40
N THR A 81 -22.25 -7.65 10.27
CA THR A 81 -23.25 -8.73 10.20
C THR A 81 -24.66 -8.19 10.43
N ASP A 82 -24.83 -7.33 11.44
CA ASP A 82 -26.11 -6.70 11.75
C ASP A 82 -26.61 -5.84 10.58
N LEU A 83 -25.74 -4.97 10.03
CA LEU A 83 -26.07 -4.14 8.88
C LEU A 83 -26.46 -4.98 7.65
N PHE A 84 -25.77 -6.08 7.41
CA PHE A 84 -26.08 -6.97 6.28
C PHE A 84 -27.45 -7.64 6.45
N HIS A 85 -27.76 -8.15 7.65
CA HIS A 85 -29.05 -8.76 7.95
C HIS A 85 -30.21 -7.74 7.95
N GLU A 86 -29.94 -6.48 8.29
CA GLU A 86 -30.90 -5.37 8.12
C GLU A 86 -31.15 -5.01 6.64
N GLY A 87 -30.39 -5.59 5.70
CA GLY A 87 -30.47 -5.25 4.28
C GLY A 87 -29.91 -3.86 3.97
N ALA A 88 -28.95 -3.36 4.77
CA ALA A 88 -28.29 -2.11 4.50
C ALA A 88 -27.54 -2.17 3.15
N GLY A 89 -27.70 -1.13 2.34
CA GLY A 89 -26.93 -1.00 1.09
C GLY A 89 -25.45 -0.76 1.33
N LYS A 90 -24.64 -1.01 0.30
CA LYS A 90 -23.16 -0.90 0.38
C LYS A 90 -22.66 0.45 0.90
N GLU A 91 -23.27 1.57 0.52
CA GLU A 91 -22.85 2.90 0.96
C GLU A 91 -22.97 3.04 2.47
N ARG A 92 -24.10 2.58 3.04
CA ARG A 92 -24.33 2.62 4.49
C ARG A 92 -23.32 1.77 5.24
N MET A 93 -22.97 0.60 4.73
CA MET A 93 -21.92 -0.24 5.32
C MET A 93 -20.54 0.43 5.24
N MET A 94 -20.19 1.03 4.11
CA MET A 94 -18.92 1.75 3.91
C MET A 94 -18.76 2.94 4.84
N GLU A 95 -19.81 3.74 4.98
CA GLU A 95 -19.84 4.92 5.86
C GLU A 95 -19.76 4.51 7.33
N THR A 96 -20.61 3.56 7.75
CA THR A 96 -20.70 3.14 9.16
C THR A 96 -19.40 2.50 9.66
N LEU A 97 -18.79 1.64 8.85
CA LEU A 97 -17.54 0.97 9.21
C LEU A 97 -16.29 1.79 8.88
N GLY A 98 -16.41 2.84 8.06
CA GLY A 98 -15.28 3.61 7.55
C GLY A 98 -14.32 2.77 6.70
N ARG A 99 -14.85 1.82 5.93
CA ARG A 99 -14.10 0.83 5.13
C ARG A 99 -14.43 0.95 3.65
N GLN A 100 -13.54 0.42 2.80
CA GLN A 100 -13.76 0.36 1.35
C GLN A 100 -14.65 -0.82 0.97
N GLU A 101 -15.41 -0.69 -0.12
CA GLU A 101 -16.30 -1.73 -0.67
C GLU A 101 -15.61 -3.09 -0.78
N GLY A 102 -14.42 -3.15 -1.39
CA GLY A 102 -13.69 -4.42 -1.55
C GLY A 102 -13.32 -5.07 -0.22
N GLY A 103 -13.04 -4.28 0.82
CA GLY A 103 -12.76 -4.78 2.16
C GLY A 103 -14.01 -5.34 2.85
N ILE A 104 -15.17 -4.71 2.62
CA ILE A 104 -16.47 -5.17 3.10
C ILE A 104 -16.87 -6.47 2.40
N ALA A 105 -16.82 -6.51 1.06
CA ALA A 105 -17.17 -7.71 0.28
C ALA A 105 -16.31 -8.91 0.68
N THR A 106 -15.00 -8.70 0.80
CA THR A 106 -14.06 -9.75 1.22
C THR A 106 -14.41 -10.26 2.63
N ARG A 107 -14.76 -9.36 3.54
CA ARG A 107 -15.11 -9.75 4.91
C ARG A 107 -16.45 -10.50 4.97
N LEU A 108 -17.47 -10.05 4.23
CA LEU A 108 -18.76 -10.74 4.16
C LEU A 108 -18.61 -12.16 3.60
N ARG A 109 -17.77 -12.37 2.58
CA ARG A 109 -17.44 -13.72 2.07
C ARG A 109 -16.75 -14.57 3.12
N ALA A 110 -15.77 -14.01 3.82
CA ALA A 110 -15.07 -14.72 4.90
C ALA A 110 -16.00 -15.12 6.06
N LEU A 111 -17.08 -14.35 6.28
CA LEU A 111 -18.14 -14.65 7.25
C LEU A 111 -19.24 -15.57 6.69
N GLY A 112 -19.19 -15.95 5.41
CA GLY A 112 -20.20 -16.78 4.75
C GLY A 112 -21.54 -16.07 4.51
N LEU A 113 -21.56 -14.73 4.51
CA LEU A 113 -22.75 -13.91 4.32
C LEU A 113 -22.96 -13.48 2.85
N LEU A 114 -21.89 -13.51 2.04
CA LEU A 114 -21.91 -13.15 0.63
C LEU A 114 -21.24 -14.27 -0.17
N GLU A 115 -21.84 -14.66 -1.29
CA GLU A 115 -21.25 -15.61 -2.23
C GLU A 115 -19.98 -15.04 -2.90
N GLU A 116 -19.08 -15.90 -3.36
CA GLU A 116 -17.80 -15.51 -3.99
C GLU A 116 -18.00 -14.55 -5.18
N ASP A 117 -18.99 -14.81 -6.02
CA ASP A 117 -19.28 -14.03 -7.22
C ASP A 117 -20.35 -12.94 -7.04
N ALA A 118 -20.98 -12.88 -5.85
CA ALA A 118 -22.02 -11.89 -5.58
C ALA A 118 -21.43 -10.49 -5.43
N LYS A 119 -22.12 -9.51 -6.02
CA LYS A 119 -21.81 -8.08 -5.87
C LYS A 119 -22.56 -7.51 -4.67
N LEU A 120 -21.91 -6.60 -3.96
CA LEU A 120 -22.57 -5.73 -3.00
C LEU A 120 -23.52 -4.79 -3.75
N LEU A 121 -24.80 -4.83 -3.37
CA LEU A 121 -25.84 -3.96 -3.92
C LEU A 121 -25.93 -2.66 -3.11
#